data_AF-A0A820F9W8-F1
#
_entry.id   AF-A0A820F9W8-F1
#
_cell.length_a   1.000
_cell.length_b   1.000
_cell.length_c   1.000
_cell.angle_alpha   90.00
_cell.angle_beta   90.00
_cell.angle_gamma   90.00
#
_symmetry.space_group_name_H-M   'P 1'
#
loop_
_entity.id
_entity.type
_entity.pdbx_description
1 polymer ?
#
loop_
_entity_poly.entity_id
_entity_poly.type
_entity_poly.pdbx_seq_one_letter_code
_entity_poly.pdbx_strand_id
1 'polypeptide(L)' 'MGSSLSAARGFFDLFDRTPTIDNGSVDGRQLENFQGQIEFNQVEFSYPSRPTIRVLNKFQLTIEPGQWVALV' A
#
# COMPACT_ATOMS: atom_id res chain seq x y z
N MET A 1 13.77 -31.93 -21.08
CA MET A 1 12.59 -32.32 -20.27
C MET A 1 12.42 -31.52 -18.97
N GLY A 2 13.33 -30.61 -18.58
CA GLY A 2 13.20 -29.85 -17.32
C GLY A 2 12.57 -28.46 -17.41
N SER A 3 12.46 -27.86 -18.60
CA SER A 3 12.04 -26.47 -18.78
C SER A 3 10.54 -26.24 -18.50
N SER A 4 9.67 -27.16 -18.91
CA SER A 4 8.21 -27.05 -18.71
C SER A 4 7.81 -27.14 -17.25
N LEU A 5 8.44 -28.03 -16.47
CA LEU A 5 8.17 -28.18 -15.04
C LEU A 5 8.61 -26.94 -14.24
N SER A 6 9.75 -26.35 -14.60
CA SER A 6 10.23 -25.11 -13.96
C SER A 6 9.33 -23.91 -14.26
N ALA A 7 8.83 -23.79 -15.49
CA ALA A 7 7.88 -22.74 -15.84
C ALA A 7 6.53 -22.92 -15.12
N ALA A 8 6.04 -24.16 -15.02
CA ALA A 8 4.80 -24.47 -14.30
C ALA A 8 4.90 -24.11 -12.81
N ARG A 9 6.04 -24.38 -12.15
CA ARG A 9 6.25 -23.99 -10.74
C ARG A 9 6.12 -22.48 -10.52
N GLY A 10 6.82 -21.67 -11.32
CA GLY A 10 6.75 -20.21 -11.18
C GLY A 10 5.35 -19.65 -11.43
N PHE A 11 4.56 -20.28 -12.31
CA PHE A 11 3.16 -19.92 -12.50
C PHE A 11 2.33 -20.20 -11.24
N PHE A 12 2.42 -21.41 -10.67
CA PHE A 12 1.68 -21.76 -9.46
C PHE A 12 2.10 -20.92 -8.25
N ASP A 13 3.41 -20.65 -8.09
CA ASP A 13 3.92 -19.77 -7.04
C ASP A 13 3.34 -18.34 -7.14
N LEU A 14 3.15 -17.84 -8.37
CA LEU A 14 2.52 -16.53 -8.61
C LEU A 14 1.01 -16.57 -8.36
N PHE A 15 0.35 -17.64 -8.79
CA PHE A 15 -1.10 -17.81 -8.68
C PHE A 15 -1.56 -17.99 -7.23
N ASP A 16 -0.82 -18.77 -6.44
CA ASP A 16 -1.13 -19.07 -5.04
C ASP A 16 -0.69 -17.95 -4.07
N ARG A 17 0.01 -16.93 -4.58
CA ARG A 17 0.50 -15.82 -3.76
C ARG A 17 -0.66 -14.97 -3.22
N THR A 18 -0.78 -14.88 -1.90
CA THR A 18 -1.68 -13.93 -1.25
C THR A 18 -1.00 -12.55 -1.09
N PRO A 19 -1.58 -11.45 -1.61
CA PRO A 19 -1.05 -10.11 -1.39
C PRO A 19 -1.31 -9.66 0.05
N THR A 20 -0.41 -8.84 0.60
CA THR A 20 -0.60 -8.26 1.94
C THR A 20 -1.78 -7.29 2.00
N ILE A 21 -2.08 -6.62 0.88
CA ILE A 21 -3.23 -5.75 0.71
C ILE A 21 -4.09 -6.40 -0.38
N ASP A 22 -5.23 -6.95 0.02
CA ASP A 22 -6.18 -7.61 -0.89
C ASP A 22 -7.14 -6.57 -1.48
N ASN A 23 -7.08 -6.38 -2.79
CA ASN A 23 -7.95 -5.45 -3.51
C ASN A 23 -9.30 -6.07 -3.90
N GLY A 24 -9.45 -7.39 -3.81
CA GLY A 24 -10.69 -8.11 -4.10
C GLY A 24 -11.57 -8.31 -2.87
N SER A 25 -11.05 -8.02 -1.67
CA SER A 25 -11.81 -8.12 -0.44
C SER A 25 -12.97 -7.12 -0.42
N VAL A 26 -14.15 -7.60 0.00
CA VAL A 26 -15.32 -6.76 0.30
C VAL A 26 -15.34 -6.33 1.77
N ASP A 27 -14.35 -6.75 2.54
CA ASP A 27 -14.20 -6.36 3.93
C ASP A 27 -13.73 -4.91 4.03
N GLY A 28 -14.26 -4.19 5.01
CA GLY A 28 -13.89 -2.80 5.24
C GLY A 28 -15.06 -1.98 5.74
N ARG A 29 -14.76 -0.76 6.17
CA ARG A 29 -15.79 0.21 6.57
C ARG A 29 -16.15 1.08 5.37
N GLN A 30 -17.40 1.00 4.96
CA GLN A 30 -17.98 2.03 4.09
C GLN A 30 -18.44 3.21 4.95
N LEU A 31 -17.98 4.41 4.62
CA LEU A 31 -18.35 5.62 5.33
C LEU A 31 -19.63 6.20 4.71
N GLU A 32 -20.71 6.31 5.49
CA GLU A 32 -21.96 6.94 5.03
C GLU A 32 -21.80 8.45 4.86
N ASN A 33 -21.04 9.08 5.76
CA ASN A 33 -20.77 10.52 5.76
C ASN A 33 -19.25 10.72 5.78
N PHE A 34 -18.71 11.33 4.71
CA PHE A 34 -17.28 11.61 4.58
C PHE A 34 -17.04 13.12 4.50
N GLN A 35 -16.30 13.66 5.48
CA GLN A 35 -16.02 15.10 5.55
C GLN A 35 -14.77 15.50 4.76
N GLY A 36 -13.86 14.58 4.45
CA GLY A 36 -12.66 14.87 3.65
C GLY A 36 -11.44 15.40 4.40
N GLN A 37 -11.43 15.36 5.74
CA GLN A 37 -10.22 15.66 6.51
C GLN A 37 -9.20 14.52 6.33
N ILE A 38 -7.94 14.87 6.08
CA ILE A 38 -6.85 13.90 5.88
C ILE A 38 -5.78 14.16 6.92
N GLU A 39 -5.33 13.12 7.62
CA GLU A 39 -4.27 13.20 8.61
C GLU A 39 -3.18 12.15 8.34
N PHE A 40 -1.93 12.60 8.34
CA PHE A 40 -0.74 11.78 8.49
C PHE A 40 -0.22 12.00 9.91
N ASN A 41 -0.18 10.93 10.71
CA ASN A 41 0.27 10.96 12.10
C ASN A 41 1.57 10.16 12.26
N GLN A 42 2.69 10.88 12.46
CA GLN A 42 4.04 10.33 12.66
C GLN A 42 4.40 9.17 11.71
N VAL A 43 4.02 9.29 10.44
CA VAL A 43 4.15 8.20 9.46
C VAL A 43 5.63 7.92 9.16
N GLU A 44 6.02 6.66 9.31
CA GLU A 44 7.32 6.14 8.87
C GLU A 44 7.13 5.19 7.69
N PHE A 45 7.91 5.37 6.64
CA PHE A 45 7.79 4.55 5.43
C PHE A 45 9.16 4.31 4.77
N SER A 46 9.37 3.07 4.36
CA SER A 46 10.49 2.63 3.53
C SER A 46 9.95 1.67 2.46
N TYR A 47 10.38 1.80 1.21
CA TYR A 47 9.97 0.88 0.17
C TYR A 47 10.50 -0.54 0.46
N PRO A 48 9.70 -1.62 0.29
CA PRO A 48 10.15 -3.00 0.54
C PRO A 48 11.36 -3.42 -0.29
N SER A 49 11.55 -2.84 -1.48
CA SER A 49 12.71 -3.08 -2.33
C SER A 49 14.01 -2.45 -1.81
N ARG A 50 13.92 -1.46 -0.91
CA ARG A 50 15.05 -0.75 -0.29
C ARG A 50 14.75 -0.48 1.20
N PRO A 51 14.66 -1.52 2.03
CA PRO A 51 14.13 -1.42 3.40
C PRO A 51 15.04 -0.61 4.34
N THR A 52 16.32 -0.44 3.99
CA THR A 52 17.28 0.33 4.78
C THR A 52 17.19 1.84 4.55
N ILE A 53 16.51 2.29 3.50
CA ILE A 53 16.40 3.72 3.15
C ILE A 53 15.01 4.20 3.57
N ARG A 54 14.98 5.03 4.61
CA ARG A 54 13.78 5.71 5.09
C ARG A 54 13.37 6.82 4.12
N VAL A 55 12.14 6.79 3.63
CA VAL A 55 11.58 7.83 2.75
C VAL A 55 10.74 8.83 3.55
N LEU A 56 9.81 8.34 4.37
CA LEU A 56 9.08 9.17 5.33
C LEU A 56 9.62 8.88 6.73
N ASN A 57 9.99 9.94 7.45
CA ASN A 57 10.51 9.84 8.82
C ASN A 57 9.64 10.68 9.75
N LYS A 58 8.75 10.03 10.50
CA LYS A 58 7.79 10.67 11.41
C LYS A 58 7.02 11.81 10.74
N PHE A 59 6.59 11.59 9.51
CA PHE A 59 5.87 12.59 8.72
C PHE A 59 4.52 12.91 9.36
N GLN A 60 4.25 14.19 9.61
CA GLN A 60 3.02 14.70 10.21
C GLN A 60 2.41 15.76 9.30
N LEU A 61 1.14 15.61 8.94
CA LEU A 61 0.40 16.58 8.14
C LEU A 61 -1.09 16.44 8.40
N THR A 62 -1.79 17.55 8.59
CA THR A 62 -3.26 17.58 8.62
C THR A 62 -3.74 18.48 7.48
N ILE A 63 -4.72 18.01 6.73
CA ILE A 63 -5.34 18.72 5.61
C ILE A 63 -6.82 18.83 5.90
N GLU A 64 -7.30 20.06 5.99
CA GLU A 64 -8.71 20.34 6.26
C GLU A 64 -9.57 20.20 4.99
N PRO A 65 -10.88 19.90 5.13
CA PRO A 65 -11.79 19.82 4.00
C PRO A 65 -11.75 21.07 3.11
N GLY A 66 -11.54 20.88 1.80
CA GLY A 66 -11.47 21.97 0.82
C GLY A 66 -10.12 22.70 0.76
N GLN A 67 -9.15 22.32 1.60
CA GLN A 67 -7.81 22.86 1.57
C GLN A 67 -6.97 22.25 0.43
N TRP A 68 -6.14 23.09 -0.20
CA TRP A 68 -5.13 22.67 -1.17
C TRP A 68 -3.77 22.65 -0.51
N VAL A 69 -2.99 21.59 -0.75
CA VAL A 69 -1.62 21.47 -0.25
C VAL A 69 -0.70 21.18 -1.43
N ALA A 70 0.41 21.92 -1.49
CA ALA A 70 1.51 21.62 -2.39
C ALA A 70 2.57 20.84 -1.61
N LEU A 71 2.95 19.67 -2.13
CA LEU A 71 4.13 18.93 -1.68
C LEU A 71 5.27 19.33 -2.59
N VAL A 72 6.32 19.90 -2.00
CA VAL A 72 7.53 20.36 -2.70
C VAL A 72 8.75 19.57 -2.28
#